data_AF-C9XVF0-F1
#
_entry.id   AF-C9XVF0-F1
#
_cell.length_a   1.000
_cell.length_b   1.000
_cell.length_c   1.000
_cell.angle_alpha   90.00
_cell.angle_beta   90.00
_cell.angle_gamma   90.00
#
_symmetry.space_group_name_H-M   'P 1'
#
loop_
_entity.id
_entity.type
_entity.pdbx_description
1 polymer ?
#
loop_
_entity_poly.entity_id
_entity_poly.type
_entity_poly.pdbx_seq_one_letter_code
_entity_poly.pdbx_strand_id
1 'polypeptide(L)'
;MRADKSLSSFEIRLYEHYRIVHGVRIALAFILTFLLVRMLNVPEGTWPLITLVVVMGPISFWGNVVPRAFERIGGTILGAALGLVALQLEGWSLPLMLLWCALAMFLCGFLALGKRPYQALLIGITLSVVVGAPQGDMLVALWRGGDVIFGSLLAMLFTSLWPQRAFIHWRIQMAKFVGDFAKIYHAGLSPNLVERPRLDKPLQNMLGSVVKLRAFITPASKETHIQRAIFEAIQTTSRNMVCTLEMQINAWWASRESHFLMINARTLRDSQQMTENTLAAIAEALREGNPSPVMANREKLVEIALELRALMKEGQQSELVETPIHGYVWLSMELAQQLERLSQLICRALRK
;
A
#
# COMPACT_ATOMS: atom_id res chain seq x y z
N MET A 1 -9.21 7.65 -12.98
CA MET A 1 -10.12 6.77 -12.22
C MET A 1 -10.93 7.66 -11.28
N ARG A 2 -12.23 7.42 -11.11
CA ARG A 2 -13.06 8.19 -10.17
C ARG A 2 -12.88 7.63 -8.75
N ALA A 3 -12.34 8.44 -7.83
CA ALA A 3 -12.06 8.04 -6.46
C ALA A 3 -13.34 7.87 -5.61
N ASP A 4 -14.40 8.56 -6.01
CA ASP A 4 -15.73 8.66 -5.38
C ASP A 4 -16.70 7.54 -5.76
N LYS A 5 -16.26 6.55 -6.55
CA LYS A 5 -17.12 5.43 -6.93
C LYS A 5 -17.36 4.48 -5.74
N SER A 6 -18.59 4.04 -5.56
CA SER A 6 -18.96 2.99 -4.61
C SER A 6 -18.34 1.65 -4.99
N LEU A 7 -17.91 0.90 -3.97
CA LEU A 7 -17.41 -0.47 -4.14
C LEU A 7 -18.57 -1.44 -4.37
N SER A 8 -18.53 -2.19 -5.46
CA SER A 8 -19.48 -3.27 -5.70
C SER A 8 -19.17 -4.48 -4.80
N SER A 9 -20.21 -5.21 -4.36
CA SER A 9 -20.06 -6.47 -3.61
C SER A 9 -19.22 -7.49 -4.37
N PHE A 10 -19.27 -7.47 -5.70
CA PHE A 10 -18.42 -8.32 -6.55
C PHE A 10 -16.94 -7.91 -6.46
N GLU A 11 -16.65 -6.60 -6.49
CA GLU A 11 -15.27 -6.10 -6.35
C GLU A 11 -14.71 -6.48 -4.98
N ILE A 12 -15.48 -6.31 -3.90
CA ILE A 12 -15.07 -6.69 -2.55
C ILE A 12 -14.67 -8.17 -2.50
N ARG A 13 -15.54 -9.06 -3.01
CA ARG A 13 -15.27 -10.52 -3.04
C ARG A 13 -14.02 -10.87 -3.85
N LEU A 14 -13.79 -10.16 -4.96
CA LEU A 14 -12.63 -10.34 -5.82
C LEU A 14 -11.31 -9.95 -5.11
N TYR A 15 -11.30 -8.83 -4.39
CA TYR A 15 -10.12 -8.37 -3.66
C TYR A 15 -9.88 -9.16 -2.36
N GLU A 16 -10.91 -9.72 -1.74
CA GLU A 16 -10.74 -10.68 -0.64
C GLU A 16 -9.96 -11.92 -1.08
N HIS A 17 -10.24 -12.43 -2.28
CA HIS A 17 -9.54 -13.59 -2.86
C HIS A 17 -8.41 -13.18 -3.81
N TYR A 18 -7.79 -12.02 -3.57
CA TYR A 18 -6.79 -11.42 -4.48
C TYR A 18 -5.69 -12.39 -4.92
N ARG A 19 -5.19 -13.26 -4.04
CA ARG A 19 -4.13 -14.23 -4.38
C ARG A 19 -4.55 -15.21 -5.47
N ILE A 20 -5.79 -15.71 -5.39
CA ILE A 20 -6.35 -16.64 -6.37
C ILE A 20 -6.55 -15.91 -7.70
N VAL A 21 -7.16 -14.72 -7.65
CA VAL A 21 -7.41 -13.90 -8.86
C VAL A 21 -6.11 -13.54 -9.56
N HIS A 22 -5.08 -13.15 -8.80
CA HIS A 22 -3.76 -12.85 -9.32
C HIS A 22 -3.11 -14.09 -9.98
N GLY A 23 -3.17 -15.25 -9.32
CA GLY A 23 -2.63 -16.51 -9.87
C GLY A 23 -3.32 -16.92 -11.17
N VAL A 24 -4.66 -16.90 -11.21
CA VAL A 24 -5.45 -17.19 -12.42
C VAL A 24 -5.09 -16.23 -13.55
N ARG A 25 -4.96 -14.92 -13.25
CA ARG A 25 -4.60 -13.92 -14.26
C ARG A 25 -3.21 -14.14 -14.86
N ILE A 26 -2.21 -14.47 -14.03
CA ILE A 26 -0.87 -14.80 -14.53
C ILE A 26 -0.91 -16.06 -15.39
N ALA A 27 -1.62 -17.11 -14.93
CA ALA A 27 -1.74 -18.36 -15.68
C ALA A 27 -2.37 -18.14 -17.07
N LEU A 28 -3.48 -17.40 -17.13
CA LEU A 28 -4.14 -17.06 -18.40
C LEU A 28 -3.25 -16.20 -19.30
N ALA A 29 -2.61 -15.16 -18.76
CA ALA A 29 -1.71 -14.30 -19.52
C ALA A 29 -0.52 -15.09 -20.10
N PHE A 30 0.04 -16.03 -19.32
CA PHE A 30 1.12 -16.89 -19.76
C PHE A 30 0.67 -17.84 -20.88
N ILE A 31 -0.44 -18.56 -20.70
CA ILE A 31 -0.97 -19.50 -21.70
C ILE A 31 -1.28 -18.77 -23.01
N LEU A 32 -1.96 -17.62 -22.95
CA LEU A 32 -2.31 -16.85 -24.14
C LEU A 32 -1.06 -16.30 -24.85
N THR A 33 -0.07 -15.82 -24.09
CA THR A 33 1.21 -15.37 -24.68
C THR A 33 1.96 -16.52 -25.33
N PHE A 34 1.99 -17.68 -24.69
CA PHE A 34 2.62 -18.87 -25.23
C PHE A 34 1.98 -19.33 -26.54
N LEU A 35 0.64 -19.33 -26.60
CA LEU A 35 -0.10 -19.62 -27.83
C LEU A 35 0.21 -18.58 -28.92
N LEU A 36 0.20 -17.29 -28.61
CA LEU A 36 0.52 -16.23 -29.57
C LEU A 36 1.95 -16.35 -30.13
N VAL A 37 2.93 -16.57 -29.26
CA VAL A 37 4.34 -16.77 -29.65
C VAL A 37 4.48 -17.94 -30.61
N ARG A 38 3.78 -19.07 -30.35
CA ARG A 38 3.80 -20.23 -31.23
C ARG A 38 3.07 -19.99 -32.56
N MET A 39 1.90 -19.34 -32.54
CA MET A 39 1.12 -19.09 -33.75
C MET A 39 1.80 -18.10 -34.70
N LEU A 40 2.51 -17.12 -34.15
CA LEU A 40 3.23 -16.11 -34.92
C LEU A 40 4.66 -16.54 -35.31
N ASN A 41 5.09 -17.75 -34.92
CA ASN A 41 6.45 -18.26 -35.13
C ASN A 41 7.53 -17.24 -34.73
N VAL A 42 7.36 -16.60 -33.57
CA VAL A 42 8.26 -15.55 -33.08
C VAL A 42 9.67 -16.15 -32.86
N PRO A 43 10.72 -15.59 -33.49
CA PRO A 43 12.11 -15.98 -33.21
C PRO A 43 12.40 -15.82 -31.71
N GLU A 44 13.16 -16.72 -31.09
CA GLU A 44 13.55 -16.58 -29.67
C GLU A 44 12.36 -16.39 -28.68
N GLY A 45 11.21 -17.02 -28.95
CA GLY A 45 9.95 -16.89 -28.20
C GLY A 45 9.95 -17.18 -26.68
N THR A 46 11.10 -17.48 -26.09
CA THR A 46 11.30 -17.58 -24.64
C THR A 46 11.27 -16.21 -23.94
N TRP A 47 11.77 -15.16 -24.59
CA TRP A 47 11.91 -13.82 -24.01
C TRP A 47 10.59 -13.08 -23.75
N PRO A 48 9.57 -13.16 -24.63
CA PRO A 48 8.26 -12.57 -24.34
C PRO A 48 7.63 -13.21 -23.11
N LEU A 49 7.79 -14.53 -22.93
CA LEU A 49 7.28 -15.29 -21.79
C LEU A 49 7.97 -14.90 -20.48
N ILE A 50 9.30 -14.88 -20.48
CA ILE A 50 10.09 -14.44 -19.31
C ILE A 50 9.70 -13.01 -18.94
N THR A 51 9.62 -12.12 -19.93
CA THR A 51 9.31 -10.71 -19.70
C THR A 51 7.92 -10.55 -19.09
N LEU A 52 6.92 -11.27 -19.59
CA LEU A 52 5.57 -11.24 -19.02
C LEU A 52 5.56 -11.65 -17.54
N VAL A 53 6.23 -12.76 -17.20
CA VAL A 53 6.31 -13.24 -15.81
C VAL A 53 7.06 -12.24 -14.93
N VAL A 54 8.16 -11.66 -15.40
CA VAL A 54 8.93 -10.68 -14.60
C VAL A 54 8.14 -9.39 -14.37
N VAL A 55 7.42 -8.90 -15.39
CA VAL A 55 6.65 -7.65 -15.30
C VAL A 55 5.39 -7.83 -14.45
N MET A 56 4.65 -8.94 -14.63
CA MET A 56 3.38 -9.20 -13.94
C MET A 56 3.53 -9.95 -12.61
N GLY A 57 4.63 -10.67 -12.41
CA GLY A 57 4.80 -11.68 -11.36
C GLY A 57 4.62 -11.20 -9.92
N PRO A 58 5.15 -10.02 -9.52
CA PRO A 58 5.01 -9.60 -8.12
C PRO A 58 3.59 -9.16 -7.77
N ILE A 59 3.20 -7.94 -8.16
CA ILE A 59 1.88 -7.38 -7.86
C ILE A 59 1.36 -6.79 -9.17
N SER A 60 0.33 -7.42 -9.74
CA SER A 60 -0.20 -7.08 -11.06
C SER A 60 -1.15 -5.88 -11.08
N PHE A 61 -0.95 -4.92 -10.17
CA PHE A 61 -1.69 -3.66 -10.19
C PHE A 61 -1.27 -2.83 -11.40
N TRP A 62 -2.22 -2.13 -11.99
CA TRP A 62 -1.96 -1.24 -13.12
C TRP A 62 -0.83 -0.23 -12.82
N GLY A 63 -0.86 0.37 -11.63
CA GLY A 63 0.16 1.33 -11.17
C GLY A 63 1.56 0.75 -10.96
N ASN A 64 1.70 -0.57 -10.98
CA ASN A 64 2.98 -1.28 -10.88
C ASN A 64 3.46 -1.83 -12.22
N VAL A 65 2.56 -2.46 -12.98
CA VAL A 65 2.89 -3.11 -14.26
C VAL A 65 3.36 -2.09 -15.27
N VAL A 66 2.66 -0.96 -15.43
CA VAL A 66 2.99 0.03 -16.47
C VAL A 66 4.38 0.64 -16.28
N PRO A 67 4.74 1.20 -15.10
CA PRO A 67 6.09 1.71 -14.89
C PRO A 67 7.17 0.63 -15.06
N ARG A 68 6.91 -0.61 -14.63
CA ARG A 68 7.85 -1.71 -14.80
C ARG A 68 8.04 -2.13 -16.25
N ALA A 69 6.97 -2.14 -17.04
CA ALA A 69 7.05 -2.38 -18.48
C ALA A 69 7.96 -1.33 -19.14
N PHE A 70 7.81 -0.06 -18.78
CA PHE A 70 8.70 1.01 -19.27
C PHE A 70 10.15 0.86 -18.77
N GLU A 71 10.36 0.54 -17.50
CA GLU A 71 11.70 0.28 -16.95
C GLU A 71 12.37 -0.92 -17.63
N ARG A 72 11.59 -1.96 -17.98
CA ARG A 72 12.04 -3.13 -18.75
C ARG A 72 12.41 -2.75 -20.17
N ILE A 73 11.53 -2.07 -20.90
CA ILE A 73 11.79 -1.60 -22.27
C ILE A 73 13.04 -0.70 -22.29
N GLY A 74 13.11 0.30 -21.42
CA GLY A 74 14.25 1.21 -21.35
C GLY A 74 15.54 0.51 -20.91
N GLY A 75 15.46 -0.42 -19.95
CA GLY A 75 16.61 -1.22 -19.53
C GLY A 75 17.14 -2.11 -20.64
N THR A 76 16.26 -2.69 -21.45
CA THR A 76 16.65 -3.52 -22.59
C THR A 76 17.26 -2.71 -23.72
N ILE A 77 16.70 -1.55 -24.07
CA ILE A 77 17.28 -0.68 -25.11
C ILE A 77 18.70 -0.25 -24.70
N LEU A 78 18.89 0.19 -23.45
CA LEU A 78 20.19 0.62 -22.96
C LEU A 78 21.18 -0.55 -22.82
N GLY A 79 20.75 -1.68 -22.26
CA GLY A 79 21.60 -2.86 -22.12
C GLY A 79 21.99 -3.47 -23.47
N ALA A 80 21.08 -3.47 -24.44
CA ALA A 80 21.38 -3.88 -25.80
C ALA A 80 22.41 -2.94 -26.43
N ALA A 81 22.24 -1.61 -26.35
CA ALA A 81 23.22 -0.66 -26.88
C ALA A 81 24.63 -0.86 -26.28
N LEU A 82 24.72 -1.05 -24.95
CA LEU A 82 26.00 -1.33 -24.27
C LEU A 82 26.62 -2.66 -24.71
N GLY A 83 25.79 -3.69 -24.93
CA GLY A 83 26.25 -4.99 -25.41
C GLY A 83 26.68 -4.99 -26.87
N LEU A 84 26.00 -4.22 -27.73
CA LEU A 84 26.42 -4.06 -29.11
C LEU A 84 27.78 -3.35 -29.22
N VAL A 85 28.01 -2.33 -28.39
CA VAL A 85 29.34 -1.71 -28.27
C VAL A 85 30.38 -2.72 -27.81
N ALA A 86 30.06 -3.55 -26.82
CA ALA A 86 30.97 -4.59 -26.33
C ALA A 86 31.37 -5.59 -27.45
N LEU A 87 30.41 -6.06 -28.25
CA LEU A 87 30.67 -6.98 -29.37
C LEU A 87 31.55 -6.34 -30.46
N GLN A 88 31.39 -5.03 -30.71
CA GLN A 88 32.27 -4.30 -31.63
C GLN A 88 33.70 -4.19 -31.10
N LEU A 89 33.85 -3.96 -29.79
CA LEU A 89 35.17 -3.91 -29.13
C LEU A 89 35.86 -5.29 -29.12
N GLU A 90 35.09 -6.38 -29.00
CA GLU A 90 35.61 -7.75 -29.10
C GLU A 90 36.32 -8.00 -30.43
N GLY A 91 35.73 -7.51 -31.53
CA GLY A 91 36.31 -7.60 -32.86
C GLY A 91 37.65 -6.87 -32.99
N TRP A 92 37.96 -5.92 -32.10
CA TRP A 92 39.24 -5.21 -32.08
C TRP A 92 40.21 -5.83 -31.06
N SER A 93 39.76 -6.08 -29.83
CA SER A 93 40.55 -6.76 -28.80
C SER A 93 39.68 -7.24 -27.62
N LEU A 94 39.90 -8.48 -27.19
CA LEU A 94 39.20 -9.06 -26.03
C LEU A 94 39.40 -8.25 -24.71
N PRO A 95 40.62 -7.78 -24.36
CA PRO A 95 40.82 -7.02 -23.12
C PRO A 95 40.00 -5.71 -23.06
N LEU A 96 39.81 -5.05 -24.21
CA LEU A 96 39.03 -3.81 -24.29
C LEU A 96 37.54 -4.08 -24.07
N MET A 97 37.01 -5.19 -24.63
CA MET A 97 35.65 -5.64 -24.33
C MET A 97 35.48 -5.90 -22.82
N LEU A 98 36.42 -6.61 -22.20
CA LEU A 98 36.35 -6.92 -20.77
C LEU A 98 36.35 -5.64 -19.91
N LEU A 99 37.19 -4.65 -20.25
CA LEU A 99 37.22 -3.37 -19.54
C LEU A 99 35.91 -2.59 -19.69
N TRP A 100 35.32 -2.57 -20.89
CA TRP A 100 34.01 -1.96 -21.14
C TRP A 100 32.90 -2.66 -20.35
N CYS A 101 32.84 -3.99 -20.42
CA CYS A 101 31.89 -4.79 -19.67
C CYS A 101 32.05 -4.61 -18.15
N ALA A 102 33.28 -4.54 -17.64
CA ALA A 102 33.55 -4.28 -16.23
C ALA A 102 33.02 -2.91 -15.80
N LEU A 103 33.28 -1.85 -16.59
CA LEU A 103 32.77 -0.51 -16.32
C LEU A 103 31.24 -0.47 -16.37
N ALA A 104 30.63 -1.06 -17.40
CA ALA A 104 29.18 -1.10 -17.56
C ALA A 104 28.51 -1.88 -16.41
N MET A 105 29.06 -3.03 -16.02
CA MET A 105 28.54 -3.83 -14.92
C MET A 105 28.75 -3.16 -13.56
N PHE A 106 29.87 -2.45 -13.36
CA PHE A 106 30.09 -1.64 -12.17
C PHE A 106 29.02 -0.54 -12.04
N LEU A 107 28.76 0.19 -13.13
CA LEU A 107 27.71 1.21 -13.17
C LEU A 107 26.33 0.62 -12.93
N CYS A 108 26.01 -0.53 -13.52
CA CYS A 108 24.75 -1.24 -13.26
C CYS A 108 24.62 -1.64 -11.78
N GLY A 109 25.67 -2.20 -11.18
CA GLY A 109 25.70 -2.57 -9.76
C GLY A 109 25.55 -1.36 -8.83
N PHE A 110 26.22 -0.26 -9.15
CA PHE A 110 26.09 0.99 -8.41
C PHE A 110 24.67 1.56 -8.49
N LEU A 111 24.10 1.62 -9.70
CA LEU A 111 22.73 2.12 -9.92
C LEU A 111 21.65 1.17 -9.38
N ALA A 112 21.96 -0.13 -9.23
CA ALA A 112 21.08 -1.12 -8.63
C ALA A 112 20.80 -0.84 -7.14
N LEU A 113 21.65 -0.06 -6.47
CA LEU A 113 21.41 0.42 -5.10
C LEU A 113 20.78 1.82 -5.05
N GLY A 114 20.47 2.41 -6.21
CA GLY A 114 19.90 3.74 -6.35
C GLY A 114 18.38 3.79 -6.43
N LYS A 115 17.86 4.84 -7.07
CA LYS A 115 16.40 5.11 -7.17
C LYS A 115 15.64 4.15 -8.10
N ARG A 116 16.33 3.56 -9.09
CA ARG A 116 15.73 2.66 -10.10
C ARG A 116 16.45 1.31 -10.14
N PRO A 117 16.37 0.53 -9.05
CA PRO A 117 17.12 -0.71 -8.91
C PRO A 117 16.73 -1.73 -9.99
N TYR A 118 15.42 -1.80 -10.31
CA TYR A 118 14.89 -2.70 -11.31
C TYR A 118 15.44 -2.40 -12.70
N GLN A 119 15.39 -1.14 -13.15
CA GLN A 119 15.92 -0.74 -14.46
C GLN A 119 17.43 -1.05 -14.58
N ALA A 120 18.23 -0.76 -13.55
CA ALA A 120 19.67 -1.04 -13.55
C ALA A 120 19.99 -2.53 -13.67
N LEU A 121 19.26 -3.39 -12.96
CA LEU A 121 19.39 -4.85 -13.07
C LEU A 121 19.06 -5.33 -14.49
N LEU A 122 18.06 -4.74 -15.14
CA LEU A 122 17.64 -5.12 -16.49
C LEU A 122 18.65 -4.73 -17.56
N ILE A 123 19.33 -3.59 -17.39
CA ILE A 123 20.46 -3.19 -18.24
C ILE A 123 21.56 -4.24 -18.14
N GLY A 124 21.95 -4.64 -16.93
CA GLY A 124 22.96 -5.66 -16.70
C GLY A 124 22.58 -7.01 -17.30
N ILE A 125 21.36 -7.50 -17.06
CA ILE A 125 20.87 -8.77 -17.65
C ILE A 125 20.91 -8.72 -19.17
N THR A 126 20.44 -7.63 -19.78
CA THR A 126 20.40 -7.51 -21.25
C THR A 126 21.81 -7.43 -21.82
N LEU A 127 22.71 -6.67 -21.19
CA LEU A 127 24.14 -6.62 -21.55
C LEU A 127 24.76 -8.03 -21.52
N SER A 128 24.59 -8.78 -20.43
CA SER A 128 25.15 -10.14 -20.29
C SER A 128 24.61 -11.09 -21.36
N VAL A 129 23.32 -10.98 -21.69
CA VAL A 129 22.69 -11.81 -22.72
C VAL A 129 23.21 -11.48 -24.12
N VAL A 130 23.45 -10.20 -24.41
CA VAL A 130 23.94 -9.75 -25.72
C VAL A 130 25.41 -10.14 -25.91
N VAL A 131 26.25 -9.93 -24.89
CA VAL A 131 27.68 -10.30 -24.93
C VAL A 131 27.88 -11.81 -24.96
N GLY A 132 26.97 -12.58 -24.36
CA GLY A 132 27.03 -14.05 -24.37
C GLY A 132 26.55 -14.70 -25.68
N ALA A 133 26.13 -13.91 -26.68
CA ALA A 133 25.75 -14.45 -27.99
C ALA A 133 27.01 -14.79 -28.82
N PRO A 134 26.96 -15.80 -29.72
CA PRO A 134 28.06 -16.08 -30.64
C PRO A 134 28.46 -14.84 -31.45
N GLN A 135 29.76 -14.69 -31.72
CA GLN A 135 30.30 -13.54 -32.43
C GLN A 135 29.60 -13.34 -33.79
N GLY A 136 29.23 -12.08 -34.08
CA GLY A 136 28.65 -11.67 -35.37
C GLY A 136 27.13 -11.78 -35.48
N ASP A 137 26.42 -12.35 -34.49
CA ASP A 137 24.96 -12.49 -34.55
C ASP A 137 24.21 -11.27 -33.96
N MET A 138 24.43 -10.12 -34.61
CA MET A 138 23.74 -8.85 -34.31
C MET A 138 22.21 -8.98 -34.43
N LEU A 139 21.73 -9.88 -35.30
CA LEU A 139 20.30 -10.11 -35.51
C LEU A 139 19.65 -10.75 -34.28
N VAL A 140 20.31 -11.72 -33.65
CA VAL A 140 19.80 -12.33 -32.41
C VAL A 140 19.68 -11.31 -31.28
N ALA A 141 20.63 -10.38 -31.15
CA ALA A 141 20.54 -9.31 -30.15
C ALA A 141 19.34 -8.37 -30.39
N LEU A 142 19.06 -8.03 -31.65
CA LEU A 142 17.92 -7.20 -32.04
C LEU A 142 16.58 -7.90 -31.82
N TRP A 143 16.47 -9.19 -32.20
CA TRP A 143 15.26 -9.99 -31.97
C TRP A 143 14.93 -10.10 -30.49
N ARG A 144 15.92 -10.39 -29.63
CA ARG A 144 15.74 -10.43 -28.17
C ARG A 144 15.24 -9.09 -27.60
N GLY A 145 15.74 -7.98 -28.14
CA GLY A 145 15.24 -6.64 -27.80
C GLY A 145 13.76 -6.46 -28.17
N GLY A 146 13.41 -6.84 -29.40
CA GLY A 146 12.03 -6.84 -29.90
C GLY A 146 11.09 -7.70 -29.07
N ASP A 147 11.53 -8.90 -28.69
CA ASP A 147 10.76 -9.85 -27.88
C ASP A 147 10.46 -9.35 -26.47
N VAL A 148 11.42 -8.66 -25.86
CA VAL A 148 11.21 -8.04 -24.55
C VAL A 148 10.22 -6.87 -24.65
N ILE A 149 10.27 -6.09 -25.73
CA ILE A 149 9.27 -5.05 -25.99
C ILE A 149 7.89 -5.70 -26.18
N PHE A 150 7.80 -6.73 -27.00
CA PHE A 150 6.57 -7.47 -27.27
C PHE A 150 5.97 -8.08 -25.99
N GLY A 151 6.78 -8.76 -25.17
CA GLY A 151 6.35 -9.30 -23.87
C GLY A 151 5.89 -8.20 -22.90
N SER A 152 6.54 -7.04 -22.91
CA SER A 152 6.14 -5.88 -22.08
C SER A 152 4.80 -5.29 -22.53
N LEU A 153 4.56 -5.21 -23.84
CA LEU A 153 3.28 -4.78 -24.42
C LEU A 153 2.16 -5.76 -24.07
N LEU A 154 2.41 -7.07 -24.21
CA LEU A 154 1.45 -8.11 -23.81
C LEU A 154 1.15 -8.05 -22.31
N ALA A 155 2.16 -7.86 -21.46
CA ALA A 155 1.96 -7.70 -20.03
C ALA A 155 1.05 -6.51 -19.70
N MET A 156 1.22 -5.37 -20.38
CA MET A 156 0.33 -4.22 -20.25
C MET A 156 -1.07 -4.52 -20.79
N LEU A 157 -1.20 -5.21 -21.92
CA LEU A 157 -2.48 -5.60 -22.53
C LEU A 157 -3.31 -6.49 -21.58
N PHE A 158 -2.74 -7.61 -21.10
CA PHE A 158 -3.42 -8.50 -20.16
C PHE A 158 -3.73 -7.82 -18.83
N THR A 159 -2.95 -6.81 -18.46
CA THR A 159 -3.22 -5.98 -17.28
C THR A 159 -4.35 -4.98 -17.52
N SER A 160 -4.54 -4.54 -18.75
CA SER A 160 -5.62 -3.63 -19.14
C SER A 160 -6.97 -4.35 -19.21
N LEU A 161 -7.00 -5.59 -19.72
CA LEU A 161 -8.22 -6.39 -19.87
C LEU A 161 -8.92 -6.66 -18.53
N TRP A 162 -8.14 -6.90 -17.46
CA TRP A 162 -8.67 -7.08 -16.11
C TRP A 162 -7.86 -6.29 -15.08
N PRO A 163 -8.13 -4.97 -14.96
CA PRO A 163 -7.28 -4.09 -14.18
C PRO A 163 -7.58 -4.24 -12.69
N GLN A 164 -6.67 -4.89 -11.98
CA GLN A 164 -6.61 -4.80 -10.53
C GLN A 164 -6.03 -3.44 -10.13
N ARG A 165 -6.75 -2.71 -9.29
CA ARG A 165 -6.42 -1.35 -8.86
C ARG A 165 -5.95 -1.39 -7.41
N ALA A 166 -4.77 -0.84 -7.19
CA ALA A 166 -4.20 -0.72 -5.86
C ALA A 166 -5.05 0.18 -4.96
N PHE A 167 -5.63 1.24 -5.50
CA PHE A 167 -6.46 2.17 -4.71
C PHE A 167 -7.74 1.50 -4.19
N ILE A 168 -8.38 0.62 -4.97
CA ILE A 168 -9.57 -0.12 -4.51
C ILE A 168 -9.18 -1.08 -3.40
N HIS A 169 -8.11 -1.85 -3.60
CA HIS A 169 -7.62 -2.78 -2.59
C HIS A 169 -7.24 -2.04 -1.29
N TRP A 170 -6.57 -0.89 -1.42
CA TRP A 170 -6.26 -0.02 -0.29
C TRP A 170 -7.51 0.46 0.44
N ARG A 171 -8.54 0.94 -0.28
CA ARG A 171 -9.83 1.37 0.32
C ARG A 171 -10.50 0.24 1.11
N ILE A 172 -10.54 -0.97 0.55
CA ILE A 172 -11.13 -2.15 1.23
C ILE A 172 -10.37 -2.48 2.52
N GLN A 173 -9.04 -2.54 2.45
CA GLN A 173 -8.21 -2.87 3.61
C GLN A 173 -8.25 -1.76 4.67
N MET A 174 -8.35 -0.49 4.24
CA MET A 174 -8.49 0.64 5.15
C MET A 174 -9.86 0.62 5.85
N ALA A 175 -10.95 0.34 5.13
CA ALA A 175 -12.28 0.19 5.72
C ALA A 175 -12.33 -0.96 6.72
N LYS A 176 -11.67 -2.08 6.40
CA LYS A 176 -11.50 -3.21 7.32
C LYS A 176 -10.72 -2.81 8.57
N PHE A 177 -9.59 -2.12 8.42
CA PHE A 177 -8.81 -1.60 9.55
C PHE A 177 -9.66 -0.71 10.47
N VAL A 178 -10.40 0.25 9.92
CA VAL A 178 -11.26 1.15 10.72
C VAL A 178 -12.37 0.37 11.43
N GLY A 179 -12.97 -0.61 10.77
CA GLY A 179 -13.97 -1.48 11.37
C GLY A 179 -13.40 -2.37 12.49
N ASP A 180 -12.21 -2.94 12.29
CA ASP A 180 -11.52 -3.73 13.31
C ASP A 180 -11.08 -2.86 14.48
N PHE A 181 -10.65 -1.61 14.23
CA PHE A 181 -10.37 -0.61 15.25
C PHE A 181 -11.61 -0.34 16.11
N ALA A 182 -12.77 -0.09 15.50
CA ALA A 182 -14.02 0.16 16.22
C ALA A 182 -14.43 -1.04 17.11
N LYS A 183 -14.26 -2.28 16.60
CA LYS A 183 -14.55 -3.48 17.39
C LYS A 183 -13.62 -3.63 18.60
N ILE A 184 -12.32 -3.40 18.42
CA ILE A 184 -11.34 -3.50 19.51
C ILE A 184 -11.55 -2.36 20.50
N TYR A 185 -11.86 -1.15 20.02
CA TYR A 185 -12.23 0.01 20.84
C TYR A 185 -13.43 -0.32 21.74
N HIS A 186 -14.53 -0.77 21.14
CA HIS A 186 -15.74 -1.16 21.86
C HIS A 186 -15.46 -2.27 22.87
N ALA A 187 -14.78 -3.34 22.46
CA ALA A 187 -14.46 -4.45 23.34
C ALA A 187 -13.54 -4.03 24.50
N GLY A 188 -12.54 -3.18 24.24
CA GLY A 188 -11.55 -2.75 25.22
C GLY A 188 -12.08 -1.77 26.26
N LEU A 189 -13.08 -0.97 25.90
CA LEU A 189 -13.63 0.10 26.74
C LEU A 189 -15.09 -0.15 27.15
N SER A 190 -15.61 -1.35 26.91
CA SER A 190 -17.01 -1.68 27.22
C SER A 190 -17.28 -1.56 28.71
N PRO A 191 -18.35 -0.85 29.13
CA PRO A 191 -18.76 -0.77 30.52
C PRO A 191 -19.38 -2.09 31.03
N ASN A 192 -19.67 -3.04 30.13
CA ASN A 192 -20.31 -4.31 30.46
C ASN A 192 -19.31 -5.41 30.86
N LEU A 193 -18.01 -5.10 30.90
CA LEU A 193 -16.97 -6.05 31.26
C LEU A 193 -16.55 -5.87 32.71
N VAL A 194 -16.41 -6.98 33.43
CA VAL A 194 -15.94 -7.00 34.82
C VAL A 194 -14.40 -7.05 34.88
N GLU A 195 -13.78 -7.70 33.89
CA GLU A 195 -12.33 -7.90 33.82
C GLU A 195 -11.77 -7.45 32.47
N ARG A 196 -10.49 -7.09 32.47
CA ARG A 196 -9.78 -6.65 31.27
C ARG A 196 -9.81 -7.74 30.18
N PRO A 197 -10.31 -7.44 28.97
CA PRO A 197 -10.30 -8.38 27.87
C PRO A 197 -8.88 -8.61 27.33
N ARG A 198 -8.60 -9.84 26.87
CA ARG A 198 -7.32 -10.20 26.24
C ARG A 198 -7.25 -9.69 24.81
N LEU A 199 -6.67 -8.49 24.63
CA LEU A 199 -6.64 -7.79 23.34
C LEU A 199 -5.26 -7.71 22.68
N ASP A 200 -4.21 -8.32 23.27
CA ASP A 200 -2.83 -8.21 22.75
C ASP A 200 -2.71 -8.74 21.31
N LYS A 201 -3.27 -9.94 21.04
CA LYS A 201 -3.28 -10.52 19.69
C LYS A 201 -4.11 -9.69 18.70
N PRO A 202 -5.37 -9.28 19.00
CA PRO A 202 -6.11 -8.33 18.17
C PRO A 202 -5.35 -7.04 17.84
N LEU A 203 -4.72 -6.40 18.83
CA LEU A 203 -3.95 -5.17 18.65
C LEU A 203 -2.73 -5.40 17.73
N GLN A 204 -1.97 -6.48 17.94
CA GLN A 204 -0.85 -6.86 17.08
C GLN A 204 -1.29 -7.14 15.63
N ASN A 205 -2.40 -7.85 15.45
CA ASN A 205 -2.97 -8.13 14.12
C ASN A 205 -3.42 -6.85 13.41
N MET A 206 -4.01 -5.90 14.15
CA MET A 206 -4.40 -4.61 13.63
C MET A 206 -3.18 -3.78 13.20
N LEU A 207 -2.13 -3.72 14.03
CA LEU A 207 -0.87 -3.06 13.67
C LEU A 207 -0.22 -3.68 12.42
N GLY A 208 -0.19 -5.02 12.34
CA GLY A 208 0.29 -5.73 11.15
C GLY A 208 -0.53 -5.41 9.89
N SER A 209 -1.84 -5.17 10.04
CA SER A 209 -2.71 -4.76 8.93
C SER A 209 -2.40 -3.34 8.46
N VAL A 210 -2.16 -2.41 9.39
CA VAL A 210 -1.70 -1.05 9.06
C VAL A 210 -0.37 -1.11 8.31
N VAL A 211 0.61 -1.89 8.75
CA VAL A 211 1.91 -2.00 8.06
C VAL A 211 1.76 -2.49 6.62
N LYS A 212 0.85 -3.44 6.36
CA LYS A 212 0.58 -3.95 5.01
C LYS A 212 -0.01 -2.89 4.07
N LEU A 213 -0.73 -1.89 4.59
CA LEU A 213 -1.28 -0.80 3.76
C LEU A 213 -0.20 0.00 3.05
N ARG A 214 1.03 0.05 3.60
CA ARG A 214 2.16 0.77 3.02
C ARG A 214 2.52 0.29 1.60
N ALA A 215 2.31 -0.99 1.32
CA ALA A 215 2.60 -1.57 0.01
C ALA A 215 1.69 -1.00 -1.11
N PHE A 216 0.53 -0.43 -0.77
CA PHE A 216 -0.40 0.15 -1.73
C PHE A 216 -0.15 1.64 -2.01
N ILE A 217 0.67 2.33 -1.21
CA ILE A 217 0.86 3.79 -1.30
C ILE A 217 1.38 4.22 -2.68
N THR A 218 2.53 3.68 -3.11
CA THR A 218 3.12 4.05 -4.40
C THR A 218 2.25 3.63 -5.59
N PRO A 219 1.73 2.40 -5.66
CA PRO A 219 0.86 2.00 -6.76
C PRO A 219 -0.45 2.81 -6.81
N ALA A 220 -1.10 3.06 -5.67
CA ALA A 220 -2.35 3.83 -5.61
C ALA A 220 -2.13 5.28 -6.03
N SER A 221 -1.06 5.92 -5.55
CA SER A 221 -0.70 7.29 -5.95
C SER A 221 -0.45 7.42 -7.46
N LYS A 222 0.20 6.43 -8.08
CA LYS A 222 0.41 6.41 -9.54
C LYS A 222 -0.90 6.18 -10.32
N GLU A 223 -1.86 5.46 -9.76
CA GLU A 223 -3.16 5.16 -10.41
C GLU A 223 -4.17 6.31 -10.31
N THR A 224 -4.17 7.04 -9.19
CA THR A 224 -5.16 8.10 -8.91
C THR A 224 -4.60 9.51 -9.04
N HIS A 225 -3.28 9.67 -9.16
CA HIS A 225 -2.57 10.95 -9.09
C HIS A 225 -2.75 11.70 -7.75
N ILE A 226 -3.31 11.05 -6.73
CA ILE A 226 -3.34 11.60 -5.37
C ILE A 226 -1.91 11.65 -4.84
N GLN A 227 -1.56 12.77 -4.20
CA GLN A 227 -0.23 12.98 -3.65
C GLN A 227 0.14 11.88 -2.65
N ARG A 228 1.34 11.30 -2.82
CA ARG A 228 1.88 10.27 -1.92
C ARG A 228 1.86 10.69 -0.45
N ALA A 229 2.08 11.97 -0.17
CA ALA A 229 2.07 12.55 1.17
C ALA A 229 0.71 12.35 1.91
N ILE A 230 -0.41 12.32 1.19
CA ILE A 230 -1.74 12.08 1.79
C ILE A 230 -1.82 10.65 2.31
N PHE A 231 -1.41 9.67 1.51
CA PHE A 231 -1.39 8.26 1.94
C PHE A 231 -0.40 8.02 3.07
N GLU A 232 0.77 8.66 3.05
CA GLU A 232 1.76 8.57 4.14
C GLU A 232 1.23 9.21 5.44
N ALA A 233 0.50 10.32 5.34
CA ALA A 233 -0.17 10.90 6.49
C ALA A 233 -1.26 9.97 7.04
N ILE A 234 -2.10 9.35 6.19
CA ILE A 234 -3.11 8.36 6.62
C ILE A 234 -2.44 7.18 7.32
N GLN A 235 -1.36 6.65 6.73
CA GLN A 235 -0.58 5.54 7.29
C GLN A 235 -0.05 5.88 8.70
N THR A 236 0.49 7.08 8.86
CA THR A 236 1.08 7.55 10.12
C THR A 236 0.01 7.76 11.18
N THR A 237 -1.07 8.45 10.84
CA THR A 237 -2.21 8.67 11.75
C THR A 237 -2.83 7.34 12.18
N SER A 238 -3.05 6.40 11.25
CA SER A 238 -3.60 5.08 11.54
C SER A 238 -2.73 4.29 12.53
N ARG A 239 -1.40 4.32 12.34
CA ARG A 239 -0.46 3.67 13.27
C ARG A 239 -0.51 4.32 14.65
N ASN A 240 -0.50 5.65 14.72
CA ASN A 240 -0.56 6.38 15.99
C ASN A 240 -1.85 6.09 16.74
N MET A 241 -2.99 6.01 16.05
CA MET A 241 -4.28 5.64 16.65
C MET A 241 -4.23 4.27 17.32
N VAL A 242 -3.57 3.27 16.72
CA VAL A 242 -3.41 1.94 17.33
C VAL A 242 -2.64 2.03 18.65
N CYS A 243 -1.55 2.80 18.69
CA CYS A 243 -0.77 3.00 19.92
C CYS A 243 -1.58 3.77 20.98
N THR A 244 -2.31 4.82 20.57
CA THR A 244 -3.19 5.56 21.47
C THR A 244 -4.28 4.66 22.04
N LEU A 245 -4.88 3.77 21.24
CA LEU A 245 -5.88 2.81 21.71
C LEU A 245 -5.30 1.84 22.75
N GLU A 246 -4.12 1.29 22.49
CA GLU A 246 -3.44 0.42 23.44
C GLU A 246 -3.18 1.13 24.79
N MET A 247 -2.70 2.37 24.75
CA MET A 247 -2.51 3.19 25.95
C MET A 247 -3.84 3.51 26.64
N GLN A 248 -4.92 3.81 25.89
CA GLN A 248 -6.24 4.07 26.46
C GLN A 248 -6.78 2.84 27.20
N ILE A 249 -6.68 1.66 26.59
CA ILE A 249 -7.11 0.41 27.23
C ILE A 249 -6.30 0.17 28.50
N ASN A 250 -4.99 0.40 28.48
CA ASN A 250 -4.15 0.26 29.68
C ASN A 250 -4.57 1.25 30.78
N ALA A 251 -4.87 2.51 30.45
CA ALA A 251 -5.33 3.50 31.41
C ALA A 251 -6.73 3.18 31.95
N TRP A 252 -7.64 2.69 31.09
CA TRP A 252 -9.02 2.32 31.44
C TRP A 252 -9.11 1.17 32.46
N TRP A 253 -8.13 0.25 32.41
CA TRP A 253 -8.06 -0.93 33.27
C TRP A 253 -6.93 -0.84 34.33
N ALA A 254 -6.40 0.35 34.60
CA ALA A 254 -5.22 0.51 35.48
C ALA A 254 -5.51 0.21 36.96
N SER A 255 -6.65 0.70 37.48
CA SER A 255 -7.12 0.40 38.84
C SER A 255 -8.63 0.16 38.82
N ARG A 256 -9.14 -0.57 39.83
CA ARG A 256 -10.58 -0.81 39.96
C ARG A 256 -11.33 0.48 40.33
N GLU A 257 -10.72 1.35 41.15
CA GLU A 257 -11.31 2.64 41.53
C GLU A 257 -11.45 3.57 40.32
N SER A 258 -10.37 3.80 39.56
CA SER A 258 -10.41 4.63 38.35
C SER A 258 -11.43 4.12 37.35
N HIS A 259 -11.45 2.81 37.10
CA HIS A 259 -12.40 2.18 36.18
C HIS A 259 -13.86 2.43 36.60
N PHE A 260 -14.17 2.26 37.89
CA PHE A 260 -15.51 2.52 38.42
C PHE A 260 -15.93 3.99 38.28
N LEU A 261 -15.01 4.93 38.51
CA LEU A 261 -15.27 6.36 38.31
C LEU A 261 -15.53 6.67 36.83
N MET A 262 -14.74 6.09 35.92
CA MET A 262 -14.85 6.35 34.49
C MET A 262 -16.13 5.79 33.86
N ILE A 263 -16.62 4.63 34.31
CA ILE A 263 -17.90 4.06 33.83
C ILE A 263 -19.08 4.99 34.12
N ASN A 264 -19.03 5.70 35.25
CA ASN A 264 -20.12 6.59 35.69
C ASN A 264 -20.05 7.99 35.06
N ALA A 265 -18.95 8.33 34.37
CA ALA A 265 -18.75 9.62 33.74
C ALA A 265 -19.51 9.73 32.40
N ARG A 266 -20.59 10.53 32.38
CA ARG A 266 -21.43 10.73 31.18
C ARG A 266 -20.64 11.25 29.98
N THR A 267 -19.81 12.27 30.17
CA THR A 267 -19.01 12.88 29.10
C THR A 267 -18.03 11.89 28.46
N LEU A 268 -17.47 10.95 29.24
CA LEU A 268 -16.59 9.90 28.69
C LEU A 268 -17.38 8.92 27.82
N ARG A 269 -18.59 8.53 28.25
CA ARG A 269 -19.47 7.67 27.47
C ARG A 269 -19.92 8.33 26.17
N ASP A 270 -20.27 9.62 26.22
CA ASP A 270 -20.66 10.38 25.03
C ASP A 270 -19.48 10.50 24.05
N SER A 271 -18.26 10.69 24.56
CA SER A 271 -17.03 10.66 23.75
C SER A 271 -16.75 9.29 23.12
N GLN A 272 -16.97 8.19 23.85
CA GLN A 272 -16.83 6.83 23.32
C GLN A 272 -17.81 6.59 22.17
N GLN A 273 -19.09 6.92 22.38
CA GLN A 273 -20.13 6.78 21.36
C GLN A 273 -19.82 7.61 20.11
N MET A 274 -19.34 8.84 20.28
CA MET A 274 -18.96 9.70 19.17
C MET A 274 -17.77 9.15 18.37
N THR A 275 -16.80 8.57 19.07
CA THR A 275 -15.65 7.90 18.46
C THR A 275 -16.10 6.74 17.59
N GLU A 276 -16.96 5.86 18.12
CA GLU A 276 -17.53 4.72 17.38
C GLU A 276 -18.34 5.17 16.16
N ASN A 277 -19.21 6.18 16.32
CA ASN A 277 -20.01 6.73 15.23
C ASN A 277 -19.13 7.31 14.11
N THR A 278 -18.03 7.97 14.46
CA THR A 278 -17.10 8.52 13.46
C THR A 278 -16.31 7.42 12.76
N LEU A 279 -15.85 6.40 13.48
CA LEU A 279 -15.19 5.24 12.87
C LEU A 279 -16.13 4.52 11.89
N ALA A 280 -17.39 4.33 12.26
CA ALA A 280 -18.41 3.75 11.38
C ALA A 280 -18.63 4.62 10.12
N ALA A 281 -18.76 5.93 10.27
CA ALA A 281 -18.90 6.86 9.15
C ALA A 281 -17.68 6.83 8.21
N ILE A 282 -16.46 6.73 8.76
CA ILE A 282 -15.23 6.62 7.96
C ILE A 282 -15.21 5.29 7.19
N ALA A 283 -15.55 4.18 7.85
CA ALA A 283 -15.60 2.87 7.21
C ALA A 283 -16.61 2.86 6.05
N GLU A 284 -17.77 3.50 6.23
CA GLU A 284 -18.78 3.62 5.19
C GLU A 284 -18.33 4.53 4.05
N ALA A 285 -17.74 5.69 4.34
CA ALA A 285 -17.19 6.58 3.31
C ALA A 285 -16.13 5.88 2.45
N LEU A 286 -15.29 5.03 3.05
CA LEU A 286 -14.30 4.23 2.32
C LEU A 286 -14.95 3.17 1.41
N ARG A 287 -16.15 2.68 1.74
CA ARG A 287 -16.92 1.71 0.94
C ARG A 287 -17.74 2.39 -0.16
N GLU A 288 -18.52 3.40 0.19
CA GLU A 288 -19.41 4.10 -0.73
C GLU A 288 -18.68 5.12 -1.61
N GLY A 289 -17.51 5.60 -1.17
CA GLY A 289 -16.81 6.70 -1.82
C GLY A 289 -17.42 8.08 -1.51
N ASN A 290 -18.41 8.14 -0.62
CA ASN A 290 -19.10 9.37 -0.23
C ASN A 290 -18.57 9.90 1.12
N PRO A 291 -17.86 11.05 1.15
CA PRO A 291 -17.33 11.63 2.38
C PRO A 291 -18.36 12.41 3.23
N SER A 292 -19.60 12.61 2.76
CA SER A 292 -20.59 13.45 3.47
C SER A 292 -20.87 13.05 4.93
N PRO A 293 -21.06 11.76 5.28
CA PRO A 293 -21.30 11.35 6.67
C PRO A 293 -20.12 11.66 7.60
N VAL A 294 -18.91 11.58 7.07
CA VAL A 294 -17.67 11.85 7.80
C VAL A 294 -17.53 13.35 8.12
N MET A 295 -18.01 14.22 7.23
CA MET A 295 -18.02 15.67 7.46
C MET A 295 -19.06 16.08 8.51
N ALA A 296 -20.24 15.43 8.53
CA ALA A 296 -21.31 15.72 9.50
C ALA A 296 -20.90 15.42 10.96
N ASN A 297 -20.06 14.42 11.17
CA ASN A 297 -19.59 14.04 12.51
C ASN A 297 -18.45 14.94 13.03
N ARG A 298 -17.91 15.85 12.21
CA ARG A 298 -16.73 16.63 12.58
C ARG A 298 -17.01 17.65 13.68
N GLU A 299 -18.11 18.41 13.56
CA GLU A 299 -18.44 19.48 14.51
C GLU A 299 -18.64 18.93 15.93
N LYS A 300 -19.39 17.82 16.03
CA LYS A 300 -19.61 17.11 17.30
C LYS A 300 -18.33 16.55 17.93
N LEU A 301 -17.38 16.09 17.12
CA LEU A 301 -16.08 15.62 17.65
C LEU A 301 -15.28 16.76 18.27
N VAL A 302 -15.30 17.94 17.64
CA VAL A 302 -14.61 19.13 18.14
C VAL A 302 -15.26 19.62 19.42
N GLU A 303 -16.59 19.65 19.49
CA GLU A 303 -17.35 20.02 20.68
C GLU A 303 -17.00 19.14 21.88
N ILE A 304 -17.06 17.82 21.74
CA ILE A 304 -16.71 16.88 22.82
C ILE A 304 -15.24 17.02 23.23
N ALA A 305 -14.32 17.24 22.27
CA ALA A 305 -12.91 17.46 22.60
C ALA A 305 -12.70 18.73 23.44
N LEU A 306 -13.52 19.77 23.24
CA LEU A 306 -13.51 20.99 24.05
C LEU A 306 -14.08 20.73 25.45
N GLU A 307 -15.17 19.97 25.56
CA GLU A 307 -15.75 19.58 26.85
C GLU A 307 -14.78 18.75 27.69
N LEU A 308 -14.13 17.74 27.10
CA LEU A 308 -13.10 16.94 27.78
C LEU A 308 -11.94 17.81 28.28
N ARG A 309 -11.56 18.84 27.49
CA ARG A 309 -10.52 19.79 27.88
C ARG A 309 -10.93 20.68 29.05
N ALA A 310 -12.21 21.06 29.12
CA ALA A 310 -12.74 21.82 30.25
C ALA A 310 -12.71 20.96 31.53
N LEU A 311 -13.17 19.71 31.45
CA LEU A 311 -13.13 18.76 32.57
C LEU A 311 -11.72 18.51 33.09
N MET A 312 -10.72 18.40 32.20
CA MET A 312 -9.32 18.28 32.61
C MET A 312 -8.81 19.49 33.41
N LYS A 313 -9.24 20.70 33.05
CA LYS A 313 -8.82 21.94 33.72
C LYS A 313 -9.48 22.11 35.09
N GLU A 314 -10.74 21.71 35.20
CA GLU A 314 -11.48 21.73 36.48
C GLU A 314 -10.93 20.69 37.47
N GLY A 315 -10.56 19.49 36.98
CA GLY A 315 -10.00 18.42 37.80
C GLY A 315 -8.57 18.67 38.33
N GLN A 316 -7.80 19.56 37.69
CA GLN A 316 -6.43 19.91 38.15
C GLN A 316 -6.39 20.65 39.50
N GLN A 317 -7.51 21.19 39.97
CA GLN A 317 -7.59 21.91 41.24
C GLN A 317 -7.83 20.99 42.45
N SER A 318 -8.07 19.69 42.23
CA SER A 318 -8.30 18.71 43.29
C SER A 318 -7.09 17.80 43.43
N GLU A 319 -6.33 17.96 44.54
CA GLU A 319 -5.01 17.33 44.80
C GLU A 319 -4.97 15.79 44.86
N LEU A 320 -6.07 15.08 44.56
CA LEU A 320 -6.21 13.63 44.77
C LEU A 320 -6.76 12.85 43.57
N VAL A 321 -6.84 13.44 42.36
CA VAL A 321 -7.35 12.72 41.20
C VAL A 321 -6.29 11.73 40.67
N GLU A 322 -6.63 10.44 40.71
CA GLU A 322 -5.77 9.33 40.30
C GLU A 322 -5.15 9.57 38.90
N THR A 323 -3.82 9.50 38.80
CA THR A 323 -3.02 9.69 37.57
C THR A 323 -3.57 8.92 36.33
N PRO A 324 -4.13 7.71 36.45
CA PRO A 324 -4.73 6.98 35.33
C PRO A 324 -5.95 7.66 34.70
N ILE A 325 -6.81 8.35 35.48
CA ILE A 325 -8.01 9.01 34.96
C ILE A 325 -7.62 10.17 34.06
N HIS A 326 -6.69 11.01 34.52
CA HIS A 326 -6.12 12.09 33.71
C HIS A 326 -5.45 11.57 32.43
N GLY A 327 -4.72 10.45 32.55
CA GLY A 327 -4.13 9.76 31.41
C GLY A 327 -5.18 9.33 30.38
N TYR A 328 -6.27 8.69 30.82
CA TYR A 328 -7.34 8.25 29.95
C TYR A 328 -8.06 9.43 29.24
N VAL A 329 -8.38 10.50 29.97
CA VAL A 329 -9.03 11.68 29.40
C VAL A 329 -8.14 12.35 28.36
N TRP A 330 -6.85 12.53 28.65
CA TRP A 330 -5.89 13.09 27.71
C TRP A 330 -5.75 12.23 26.45
N LEU A 331 -5.64 10.91 26.62
CA LEU A 331 -5.57 9.98 25.50
C LEU A 331 -6.86 9.99 24.67
N SER A 332 -8.03 10.19 25.29
CA SER A 332 -9.32 10.31 24.59
C SER A 332 -9.35 11.55 23.69
N MET A 333 -8.83 12.68 24.18
CA MET A 333 -8.66 13.89 23.37
C MET A 333 -7.67 13.69 22.22
N GLU A 334 -6.54 13.04 22.47
CA GLU A 334 -5.55 12.75 21.44
C GLU A 334 -6.14 11.84 20.34
N LEU A 335 -6.90 10.81 20.72
CA LEU A 335 -7.58 9.96 19.74
C LEU A 335 -8.61 10.74 18.93
N ALA A 336 -9.39 11.63 19.55
CA ALA A 336 -10.35 12.48 18.84
C ALA A 336 -9.67 13.36 17.79
N GLN A 337 -8.52 13.98 18.12
CA GLN A 337 -7.73 14.78 17.18
C GLN A 337 -7.15 13.93 16.03
N GLN A 338 -6.64 12.74 16.34
CA GLN A 338 -6.15 11.80 15.33
C GLN A 338 -7.26 11.33 14.39
N LEU A 339 -8.46 11.09 14.93
CA LEU A 339 -9.63 10.68 14.18
C LEU A 339 -10.16 11.79 13.28
N GLU A 340 -10.17 13.05 13.76
CA GLU A 340 -10.49 14.22 12.93
C GLU A 340 -9.49 14.33 11.77
N ARG A 341 -8.18 14.23 12.05
CA ARG A 341 -7.14 14.27 11.03
C ARG A 341 -7.31 13.14 10.02
N LEU A 342 -7.61 11.93 10.47
CA LEU A 342 -7.85 10.78 9.60
C LEU A 342 -9.05 11.03 8.69
N SER A 343 -10.15 11.52 9.25
CA SER A 343 -11.38 11.92 8.54
C SER A 343 -11.06 12.92 7.41
N GLN A 344 -10.34 14.00 7.72
CA GLN A 344 -9.96 15.00 6.72
C GLN A 344 -9.09 14.41 5.59
N LEU A 345 -8.13 13.55 5.94
CA LEU A 345 -7.25 12.92 4.96
C LEU A 345 -8.00 11.94 4.06
N ILE A 346 -8.94 11.18 4.61
CA ILE A 346 -9.80 10.26 3.83
C ILE A 346 -10.71 11.06 2.91
N CYS A 347 -11.32 12.14 3.38
CA CYS A 347 -12.11 13.03 2.52
C CYS A 347 -11.27 13.59 1.35
N ARG A 348 -10.01 13.97 1.60
CA ARG A 348 -9.08 14.41 0.53
C ARG A 348 -8.74 13.28 -0.43
N ALA A 349 -8.56 12.06 0.05
CA ALA A 349 -8.26 10.89 -0.79
C ALA A 349 -9.45 10.43 -1.62
N LEU A 350 -10.68 10.72 -1.19
CA LEU A 350 -11.92 10.39 -1.91
C LEU A 350 -12.42 11.53 -2.79
N ARG A 351 -11.82 12.73 -2.71
CA ARG A 351 -12.22 13.91 -3.50
C ARG A 351 -11.89 13.70 -4.98
N LYS A 352 -12.76 14.21 -5.85
CA LYS A 352 -12.61 14.19 -7.31
C LYS A 352 -11.35 14.88 -7.79
#